data_AF-A0A2D4FE52-F1
#
_entry.id   AF-A0A2D4FE52-F1
#
_cell.length_a   1.000
_cell.length_b   1.000
_cell.length_c   1.000
_cell.angle_alpha   90.00
_cell.angle_beta   90.00
_cell.angle_gamma   90.00
#
_symmetry.space_group_name_H-M   'P 1'
#
loop_
_entity.id
_entity.type
_entity.pdbx_description
1 polymer ?
#
loop_
_entity_poly.entity_id
_entity_poly.type
_entity_poly.pdbx_seq_one_letter_code
_entity_poly.pdbx_strand_id
1 'polypeptide(L)'
;LDSEDYNTCEGAFGALQKICEDSAEILDSDALDRPLNIMIPKFLQFFKHSSPKIRSHAVACVNQFIISRTQALMLHIDGFIENLFALAGDEESEVRKNVCRALVMLLEVRMDRLLPHMISIVEYMLQRTQDQDENVALEACEFWLTLAEQPICKDVLYRHLTKLIPVLVNGMKYSEIDIILLKG
;
A
#
# COMPACT_ATOMS: atom_id res chain seq x y z
N LEU A 1 -17.74 -11.18 8.22
CA LEU A 1 -16.28 -11.32 8.43
C LEU A 1 -15.96 -12.30 9.55
N ASP A 2 -16.79 -12.41 10.60
CA ASP A 2 -16.55 -13.34 11.72
C ASP A 2 -16.99 -14.78 11.47
N SER A 3 -17.24 -15.16 10.21
CA SER A 3 -17.55 -16.56 9.87
C SER A 3 -16.29 -17.39 10.03
N GLU A 4 -16.40 -18.55 10.69
CA GLU A 4 -15.30 -19.53 10.76
C GLU A 4 -15.03 -20.20 9.41
N ASP A 5 -15.99 -20.13 8.48
CA ASP A 5 -15.82 -20.64 7.12
C ASP A 5 -14.95 -19.69 6.28
N TYR A 6 -13.81 -20.22 5.84
CA TYR A 6 -12.81 -19.49 5.04
C TYR A 6 -13.41 -18.90 3.76
N ASN A 7 -14.18 -19.69 3.00
CA ASN A 7 -14.71 -19.25 1.70
C ASN A 7 -15.72 -18.12 1.86
N THR A 8 -16.56 -18.19 2.89
CA THR A 8 -17.50 -17.13 3.25
C THR A 8 -16.77 -15.86 3.66
N CYS A 9 -15.71 -15.97 4.48
CA CYS A 9 -14.92 -14.82 4.90
C CYS A 9 -14.19 -14.17 3.71
N GLU A 10 -13.55 -14.98 2.87
CA GLU A 10 -12.82 -14.52 1.70
C GLU A 10 -13.74 -13.88 0.66
N GLY A 11 -14.87 -14.53 0.33
CA GLY A 11 -15.86 -13.97 -0.58
C GLY A 11 -16.47 -12.66 -0.08
N ALA A 12 -16.70 -12.54 1.24
CA ALA A 12 -17.15 -11.28 1.85
C ALA A 12 -16.09 -10.18 1.71
N PHE A 13 -14.81 -10.49 1.90
CA PHE A 13 -13.71 -9.54 1.70
C PHE A 13 -13.58 -9.10 0.23
N GLY A 14 -13.72 -10.02 -0.72
CA GLY A 14 -13.73 -9.68 -2.14
C GLY A 14 -14.87 -8.71 -2.50
N ALA A 15 -16.07 -8.93 -1.96
CA ALA A 15 -17.20 -8.00 -2.15
C ALA A 15 -16.95 -6.64 -1.48
N LEU A 16 -16.45 -6.64 -0.24
CA LEU A 16 -16.15 -5.41 0.50
C LEU A 16 -15.06 -4.59 -0.18
N GLN A 17 -14.04 -5.22 -0.75
CA GLN A 17 -13.01 -4.52 -1.52
C GLN A 17 -13.63 -3.75 -2.68
N LYS A 18 -14.52 -4.39 -3.46
CA LYS A 18 -15.22 -3.72 -4.56
C LYS A 18 -16.11 -2.59 -4.11
N ILE A 19 -16.82 -2.77 -3.01
CA ILE A 19 -17.63 -1.69 -2.41
C ILE A 19 -16.74 -0.52 -1.96
N CYS A 20 -15.56 -0.79 -1.37
CA CYS A 20 -14.63 0.25 -0.97
C CYS A 20 -14.04 0.99 -2.19
N GLU A 21 -13.76 0.28 -3.29
CA GLU A 21 -13.26 0.87 -4.55
C GLU A 21 -14.32 1.76 -5.22
N ASP A 22 -15.56 1.28 -5.32
CA ASP A 22 -16.61 1.94 -6.11
C ASP A 22 -17.43 2.97 -5.30
N SER A 23 -17.47 2.86 -3.97
CA SER A 23 -18.39 3.62 -3.10
C SER A 23 -17.71 4.26 -1.89
N ALA A 24 -16.41 4.59 -2.01
CA ALA A 24 -15.62 5.17 -0.92
C ALA A 24 -16.28 6.41 -0.28
N GLU A 25 -16.82 7.33 -1.09
CA GLU A 25 -17.46 8.56 -0.60
C GLU A 25 -18.75 8.29 0.19
N ILE A 26 -19.54 7.30 -0.26
CA ILE A 26 -20.79 6.93 0.38
C ILE A 26 -20.52 6.31 1.75
N LEU A 27 -19.43 5.53 1.87
CA LEU A 27 -19.03 4.91 3.13
C LEU A 27 -18.57 5.93 4.19
N ASP A 28 -18.02 7.07 3.77
CA ASP A 28 -17.67 8.17 4.69
C ASP A 28 -18.86 9.11 4.99
N SER A 29 -20.00 8.92 4.32
CA SER A 29 -21.16 9.80 4.44
C SER A 29 -21.96 9.59 5.73
N ASP A 30 -22.51 10.70 6.25
CA ASP A 30 -23.44 10.68 7.39
C ASP A 30 -24.77 9.97 7.06
N ALA A 31 -25.12 9.84 5.79
CA ALA A 31 -26.38 9.23 5.34
C ALA A 31 -26.50 7.74 5.71
N LEU A 32 -25.37 7.06 5.92
CA LEU A 32 -25.30 5.65 6.34
C LEU A 32 -24.76 5.48 7.77
N ASP A 33 -24.77 6.54 8.58
CA ASP A 33 -24.22 6.52 9.95
C ASP A 33 -22.71 6.17 10.00
N ARG A 34 -21.94 6.66 9.02
CA ARG A 34 -20.47 6.52 8.92
C ARG A 34 -19.97 5.07 9.14
N PRO A 35 -20.32 4.12 8.26
CA PRO A 35 -19.96 2.72 8.41
C PRO A 35 -18.44 2.48 8.54
N LEU A 36 -17.61 3.38 8.00
CA LEU A 36 -16.14 3.30 8.14
C LEU A 36 -15.65 3.26 9.58
N ASN A 37 -16.37 3.86 10.53
CA ASN A 37 -16.02 3.84 11.95
C ASN A 37 -15.96 2.41 12.51
N ILE A 38 -16.71 1.48 11.93
CA ILE A 38 -16.73 0.07 12.32
C ILE A 38 -15.83 -0.75 11.39
N MET A 39 -15.86 -0.45 10.09
CA MET A 39 -15.15 -1.23 9.07
C MET A 39 -13.63 -1.10 9.18
N ILE A 40 -13.09 0.11 9.36
CA ILE A 40 -11.64 0.34 9.40
C ILE A 40 -10.96 -0.43 10.55
N PRO A 41 -11.40 -0.31 11.82
CA PRO A 41 -10.81 -1.09 12.91
C PRO A 41 -10.90 -2.59 12.66
N LYS A 42 -11.99 -3.05 12.04
CA LYS A 42 -12.18 -4.46 11.71
C LYS A 42 -11.18 -4.92 10.66
N PHE A 43 -10.99 -4.18 9.57
CA PHE A 43 -10.01 -4.51 8.54
C PHE A 43 -8.59 -4.60 9.11
N LEU A 44 -8.19 -3.67 9.97
CA LEU A 44 -6.87 -3.69 10.61
C LEU A 44 -6.60 -4.98 11.41
N GLN A 45 -7.62 -5.59 12.01
CA GLN A 45 -7.47 -6.89 12.70
C GLN A 45 -7.08 -8.02 11.73
N PHE A 46 -7.57 -7.96 10.48
CA PHE A 46 -7.30 -8.97 9.46
C PHE A 46 -5.94 -8.82 8.78
N PHE A 47 -5.15 -7.78 9.09
CA PHE A 47 -3.76 -7.68 8.62
C PHE A 47 -2.92 -8.81 9.20
N LYS A 48 -3.27 -9.36 10.36
CA LYS A 48 -2.57 -10.49 11.01
C LYS A 48 -3.20 -11.85 10.68
N HIS A 49 -4.11 -11.90 9.70
CA HIS A 49 -4.80 -13.14 9.35
C HIS A 49 -3.83 -14.16 8.72
N SER A 50 -4.06 -15.45 8.97
CA SER A 50 -3.19 -16.52 8.47
C SER A 50 -3.18 -16.63 6.94
N SER A 51 -4.33 -16.39 6.31
CA SER A 51 -4.44 -16.38 4.83
C SER A 51 -3.88 -15.09 4.22
N PRO A 52 -2.90 -15.19 3.30
CA PRO A 52 -2.33 -14.03 2.60
C PRO A 52 -3.36 -13.29 1.74
N LYS A 53 -4.33 -14.03 1.16
CA LYS A 53 -5.40 -13.44 0.35
C LYS A 53 -6.28 -12.49 1.17
N ILE A 54 -6.64 -12.90 2.39
CA ILE A 54 -7.42 -12.06 3.31
C ILE A 54 -6.60 -10.85 3.78
N ARG A 55 -5.29 -11.03 4.06
CA ARG A 55 -4.41 -9.90 4.37
C ARG A 55 -4.40 -8.89 3.23
N SER A 56 -4.21 -9.36 2.00
CA SER A 56 -4.20 -8.52 0.80
C SER A 56 -5.51 -7.73 0.66
N HIS A 57 -6.67 -8.40 0.76
CA HIS A 57 -7.97 -7.72 0.72
C HIS A 57 -8.14 -6.67 1.83
N ALA A 58 -7.69 -6.99 3.04
CA ALA A 58 -7.79 -6.05 4.16
C ALA A 58 -6.95 -4.78 3.93
N VAL A 59 -5.70 -4.91 3.46
CA VAL A 59 -4.86 -3.75 3.11
C VAL A 59 -5.48 -2.98 1.93
N ALA A 60 -5.93 -3.68 0.88
CA ALA A 60 -6.55 -3.06 -0.29
C ALA A 60 -7.82 -2.26 0.04
N CYS A 61 -8.65 -2.74 0.99
CA CYS A 61 -9.81 -2.00 1.47
C CYS A 61 -9.40 -0.70 2.17
N VAL A 62 -8.45 -0.77 3.12
CA VAL A 62 -8.01 0.42 3.88
C VAL A 62 -7.35 1.45 2.95
N ASN A 63 -6.62 0.98 1.94
CA ASN A 63 -5.93 1.83 0.95
C ASN A 63 -6.87 2.82 0.25
N GLN A 64 -8.14 2.48 0.03
CA GLN A 64 -9.11 3.35 -0.64
C GLN A 64 -9.39 4.65 0.14
N PHE A 65 -9.06 4.69 1.43
CA PHE A 65 -9.44 5.76 2.33
C PHE A 65 -8.25 6.64 2.78
N ILE A 66 -7.04 6.37 2.28
CA ILE A 66 -5.83 7.10 2.66
C ILE A 66 -5.87 8.53 2.10
N ILE A 67 -6.03 8.67 0.78
CA ILE A 67 -5.96 9.96 0.09
C ILE A 67 -7.10 10.90 0.51
N SER A 68 -8.30 10.37 0.71
CA SER A 68 -9.46 11.13 1.20
C SER A 68 -9.36 11.54 2.66
N ARG A 69 -8.35 11.04 3.38
CA ARG A 69 -8.10 11.34 4.80
C ARG A 69 -9.33 11.11 5.68
N THR A 70 -10.05 10.02 5.45
CA THR A 70 -11.27 9.72 6.20
C THR A 70 -11.02 9.73 7.69
N GLN A 71 -11.95 10.31 8.45
CA GLN A 71 -11.75 10.52 9.89
C GLN A 71 -11.53 9.20 10.62
N ALA A 72 -12.25 8.14 10.23
CA ALA A 72 -12.10 6.80 10.80
C ALA A 72 -10.67 6.28 10.67
N LEU A 73 -10.06 6.40 9.49
CA LEU A 73 -8.67 5.96 9.29
C LEU A 73 -7.68 6.88 10.02
N MET A 74 -7.91 8.19 10.01
CA MET A 74 -7.01 9.15 10.66
C MET A 74 -6.92 8.96 12.17
N LEU A 75 -8.00 8.50 12.82
CA LEU A 75 -8.00 8.13 14.24
C LEU A 75 -7.19 6.86 14.54
N HIS A 76 -7.05 5.96 13.56
CA HIS A 76 -6.35 4.68 13.69
C HIS A 76 -5.03 4.63 12.91
N ILE A 77 -4.51 5.79 12.49
CA ILE A 77 -3.37 5.90 11.57
C ILE A 77 -2.11 5.21 12.09
N ASP A 78 -1.84 5.29 13.39
CA ASP A 78 -0.64 4.67 13.98
C ASP A 78 -0.72 3.16 13.97
N GLY A 79 -1.88 2.62 14.34
CA GLY A 79 -2.14 1.18 14.25
C GLY A 79 -2.08 0.69 12.81
N PHE A 80 -2.52 1.50 11.85
CA PHE A 80 -2.37 1.17 10.44
C PHE A 80 -0.89 1.09 10.02
N ILE A 81 -0.08 2.10 10.34
CA ILE A 81 1.36 2.13 10.01
C ILE A 81 2.11 0.97 10.68
N GLU A 82 1.82 0.68 11.95
CA GLU A 82 2.42 -0.45 12.67
C GLU A 82 2.11 -1.78 11.98
N ASN A 83 0.85 -1.99 11.56
CA ASN A 83 0.47 -3.21 10.85
C ASN A 83 1.10 -3.27 9.44
N LEU A 84 1.27 -2.15 8.73
CA LEU A 84 1.98 -2.14 7.45
C LEU A 84 3.44 -2.59 7.60
N PHE A 85 4.14 -2.11 8.63
CA PHE A 85 5.53 -2.54 8.88
C PHE A 85 5.61 -4.01 9.28
N ALA A 86 4.63 -4.53 10.02
CA ALA A 86 4.54 -5.96 10.29
C ALA A 86 4.36 -6.80 9.00
N LEU A 87 3.75 -6.22 7.96
CA LEU A 87 3.54 -6.86 6.65
C LEU A 87 4.64 -6.60 5.62
N ALA A 88 5.63 -5.76 5.92
CA ALA A 88 6.72 -5.46 4.98
C ALA A 88 7.51 -6.71 4.57
N GLY A 89 7.60 -7.71 5.47
CA GLY A 89 8.27 -8.98 5.23
C GLY A 89 7.40 -10.08 4.60
N ASP A 90 6.17 -9.79 4.18
CA ASP A 90 5.26 -10.83 3.68
C ASP A 90 5.78 -11.50 2.38
N GLU A 91 5.66 -12.81 2.30
CA GLU A 91 6.11 -13.61 1.15
C GLU A 91 5.12 -13.52 -0.02
N GLU A 92 3.87 -13.15 0.22
CA GLU A 92 2.86 -12.97 -0.84
C GLU A 92 3.07 -11.64 -1.58
N SER A 93 3.20 -11.70 -2.92
CA SER A 93 3.45 -10.51 -3.72
C SER A 93 2.29 -9.52 -3.69
N GLU A 94 1.04 -10.01 -3.70
CA GLU A 94 -0.15 -9.15 -3.58
C GLU A 94 -0.21 -8.36 -2.27
N VAL A 95 0.27 -8.94 -1.16
CA VAL A 95 0.38 -8.23 0.12
C VAL A 95 1.46 -7.15 0.01
N ARG A 96 2.66 -7.50 -0.47
CA ARG A 96 3.76 -6.54 -0.66
C ARG A 96 3.36 -5.38 -1.55
N LYS A 97 2.68 -5.66 -2.66
CA LYS A 97 2.15 -4.67 -3.61
C LYS A 97 1.25 -3.67 -2.89
N ASN A 98 0.27 -4.17 -2.12
CA ASN A 98 -0.66 -3.32 -1.38
C ASN A 98 0.03 -2.51 -0.26
N VAL A 99 1.06 -3.07 0.38
CA VAL A 99 1.89 -2.35 1.37
C VAL A 99 2.70 -1.24 0.71
N CYS A 100 3.33 -1.49 -0.44
CA CYS A 100 4.03 -0.45 -1.21
C CYS A 100 3.07 0.68 -1.56
N ARG A 101 1.93 0.36 -2.18
CA ARG A 101 0.89 1.34 -2.52
C ARG A 101 0.41 2.16 -1.32
N ALA A 102 0.21 1.50 -0.17
CA ALA A 102 -0.19 2.16 1.07
C ALA A 102 0.84 3.22 1.51
N LEU A 103 2.12 2.87 1.50
CA LEU A 103 3.21 3.75 1.89
C LEU A 103 3.38 4.94 0.93
N VAL A 104 3.17 4.73 -0.38
CA VAL A 104 3.15 5.82 -1.38
C VAL A 104 2.02 6.81 -1.08
N MET A 105 0.80 6.32 -0.87
CA MET A 105 -0.34 7.19 -0.52
C MET A 105 -0.12 7.91 0.81
N LEU A 106 0.42 7.22 1.83
CA LEU A 106 0.74 7.84 3.11
C LEU A 106 1.83 8.92 3.00
N LEU A 107 2.77 8.78 2.08
CA LEU A 107 3.79 9.79 1.82
C LEU A 107 3.15 11.11 1.36
N GLU A 108 2.09 11.03 0.55
CA GLU A 108 1.38 12.20 0.03
C GLU A 108 0.55 12.91 1.12
N VAL A 109 -0.14 12.15 1.99
CA VAL A 109 -1.11 12.76 2.93
C VAL A 109 -0.64 12.85 4.38
N ARG A 110 0.28 12.00 4.82
CA ARG A 110 0.71 11.83 6.23
C ARG A 110 2.21 11.63 6.38
N MET A 111 3.00 12.40 5.63
CA MET A 111 4.46 12.43 5.74
C MET A 111 4.94 12.66 7.18
N ASP A 112 4.19 13.43 7.98
CA ASP A 112 4.46 13.70 9.40
C ASP A 112 4.64 12.41 10.23
N ARG A 113 3.85 11.36 9.94
CA ARG A 113 3.93 10.07 10.64
C ARG A 113 4.97 9.13 10.07
N LEU A 114 5.36 9.30 8.81
CA LEU A 114 6.40 8.48 8.18
C LEU A 114 7.81 8.98 8.46
N LEU A 115 8.00 10.27 8.71
CA LEU A 115 9.30 10.89 8.96
C LEU A 115 10.18 10.15 9.99
N PRO A 116 9.66 9.71 11.17
CA PRO A 116 10.46 8.97 12.14
C PRO A 116 11.01 7.63 11.62
N HIS A 117 10.37 7.06 10.61
CA HIS A 117 10.69 5.74 10.04
C HIS A 117 11.24 5.84 8.61
N MET A 118 11.47 7.06 8.11
CA MET A 118 11.73 7.32 6.69
C MET A 118 12.97 6.57 6.16
N ILE A 119 14.02 6.43 6.97
CA ILE A 119 15.23 5.68 6.57
C ILE A 119 14.87 4.22 6.27
N SER A 120 14.12 3.57 7.18
CA SER A 120 13.68 2.18 7.01
C SER A 120 12.69 2.03 5.85
N ILE A 121 11.81 3.01 5.63
CA ILE A 121 10.91 3.02 4.46
C ILE A 121 11.71 3.11 3.15
N VAL A 122 12.72 3.97 3.08
CA VAL A 122 13.58 4.12 1.89
C VAL A 122 14.35 2.84 1.62
N GLU A 123 14.93 2.21 2.65
CA GLU A 123 15.63 0.93 2.50
C GLU A 123 14.68 -0.17 2.01
N TYR A 124 13.47 -0.24 2.59
CA TYR A 124 12.43 -1.16 2.17
C TYR A 124 12.02 -0.92 0.71
N MET A 125 11.69 0.31 0.33
CA MET A 125 11.28 0.65 -1.02
C MET A 125 12.39 0.37 -2.03
N LEU A 126 13.66 0.65 -1.68
CA LEU A 126 14.80 0.37 -2.56
C LEU A 126 14.94 -1.13 -2.84
N GLN A 127 14.69 -1.97 -1.83
CA GLN A 127 14.64 -3.42 -2.02
C GLN A 127 13.43 -3.84 -2.87
N ARG A 128 12.25 -3.26 -2.62
CA ARG A 128 11.01 -3.60 -3.36
C ARG A 128 11.01 -3.10 -4.80
N THR A 129 11.68 -2.01 -5.15
CA THR A 129 11.88 -1.60 -6.56
C THR A 129 12.70 -2.63 -7.36
N GLN A 130 13.36 -3.58 -6.68
CA GLN A 130 14.10 -4.69 -7.28
C GLN A 130 13.40 -6.04 -7.04
N ASP A 131 12.10 -6.04 -6.69
CA ASP A 131 11.34 -7.28 -6.50
C ASP A 131 11.25 -8.08 -7.80
N GLN A 132 11.08 -9.40 -7.70
CA GLN A 132 10.95 -10.28 -8.86
C GLN A 132 9.56 -10.16 -9.49
N ASP A 133 8.55 -9.79 -8.69
CA ASP A 133 7.22 -9.45 -9.19
C ASP A 133 7.23 -8.02 -9.70
N GLU A 134 7.05 -7.86 -11.02
CA GLU A 134 7.05 -6.56 -11.70
C GLU A 134 5.98 -5.61 -11.15
N ASN A 135 4.83 -6.12 -10.68
CA ASN A 135 3.79 -5.27 -10.10
C ASN A 135 4.21 -4.70 -8.74
N VAL A 136 4.92 -5.50 -7.93
CA VAL A 136 5.48 -5.02 -6.66
C VAL A 136 6.57 -3.99 -6.92
N ALA A 137 7.44 -4.25 -7.90
CA ALA A 137 8.50 -3.33 -8.28
C ALA A 137 7.93 -2.00 -8.81
N LEU A 138 6.86 -2.04 -9.60
CA LEU A 138 6.16 -0.88 -10.12
C LEU A 138 5.57 -0.02 -8.99
N GLU A 139 4.77 -0.61 -8.09
CA GLU A 139 4.19 0.13 -6.96
C GLU A 139 5.26 0.70 -6.02
N ALA A 140 6.38 0.00 -5.84
CA ALA A 140 7.51 0.53 -5.08
C ALA A 140 8.24 1.66 -5.83
N CYS A 141 8.20 1.69 -7.16
CA CYS A 141 8.83 2.72 -7.97
C CYS A 141 8.08 4.07 -7.86
N GLU A 142 6.75 4.03 -7.77
CA GLU A 142 5.90 5.22 -7.55
C GLU A 142 6.33 6.01 -6.31
N PHE A 143 6.87 5.35 -5.29
CA PHE A 143 7.41 6.01 -4.10
C PHE A 143 8.46 7.06 -4.43
N TRP A 144 9.34 6.80 -5.40
CA TRP A 144 10.42 7.74 -5.76
C TRP A 144 9.87 8.96 -6.48
N LEU A 145 8.82 8.79 -7.29
CA LEU A 145 8.13 9.90 -7.95
C LEU A 145 7.47 10.80 -6.90
N THR A 146 6.67 10.23 -6.00
CA THR A 146 6.00 10.99 -4.93
C THR A 146 7.01 11.64 -3.97
N LEU A 147 8.10 10.95 -3.61
CA LEU A 147 9.13 11.51 -2.74
C LEU A 147 9.88 12.66 -3.41
N ALA A 148 10.10 12.61 -4.72
CA ALA A 148 10.80 13.67 -5.45
C ALA A 148 10.09 15.02 -5.41
N GLU A 149 8.77 15.02 -5.25
CA GLU A 149 7.95 16.23 -5.09
C GLU A 149 8.02 16.82 -3.67
N GLN A 150 8.52 16.06 -2.69
CA GLN A 150 8.60 16.52 -1.31
C GLN A 150 9.85 17.38 -1.07
N PRO A 151 9.74 18.50 -0.31
CA PRO A 151 10.89 19.36 0.01
C PRO A 151 12.05 18.63 0.70
N ILE A 152 11.75 17.58 1.47
CA ILE A 152 12.72 16.78 2.24
C ILE A 152 13.49 15.76 1.39
N CYS A 153 13.14 15.59 0.12
CA CYS A 153 13.66 14.55 -0.77
C CYS A 153 15.19 14.43 -0.71
N LYS A 154 15.89 15.57 -0.82
CA LYS A 154 17.36 15.61 -0.83
C LYS A 154 17.95 15.09 0.47
N ASP A 155 17.38 15.47 1.61
CA ASP A 155 17.87 15.08 2.93
C ASP A 155 17.68 13.58 3.18
N VAL A 156 16.53 13.06 2.74
CA VAL A 156 16.16 11.65 2.87
C VAL A 156 16.99 10.76 1.94
N LEU A 157 17.16 11.15 0.68
CA LEU A 157 17.80 10.33 -0.35
C LEU A 157 19.32 10.45 -0.41
N TYR A 158 19.94 11.46 0.21
CA TYR A 158 21.38 11.71 0.10
C TYR A 158 22.25 10.45 0.29
N ARG A 159 21.90 9.59 1.25
CA ARG A 159 22.66 8.35 1.57
C ARG A 159 22.35 7.17 0.65
N HIS A 160 21.23 7.22 -0.08
CA HIS A 160 20.71 6.11 -0.89
C HIS A 160 20.82 6.37 -2.40
N LEU A 161 21.07 7.62 -2.81
CA LEU A 161 21.05 8.06 -4.20
C LEU A 161 22.01 7.26 -5.10
N THR A 162 23.20 6.92 -4.61
CA THR A 162 24.20 6.14 -5.36
C THR A 162 23.75 4.71 -5.65
N LYS A 163 22.88 4.14 -4.81
CA LYS A 163 22.27 2.83 -5.02
C LYS A 163 20.97 2.93 -5.82
N LEU A 164 20.18 3.97 -5.59
CA LEU A 164 18.89 4.18 -6.25
C LEU A 164 19.03 4.45 -7.75
N ILE A 165 19.96 5.32 -8.16
CA ILE A 165 20.11 5.69 -9.58
C ILE A 165 20.34 4.46 -10.49
N PRO A 166 21.29 3.55 -10.20
CA PRO A 166 21.46 2.34 -11.01
C PRO A 166 20.22 1.45 -11.07
N VAL A 167 19.47 1.34 -9.97
CA VAL A 167 18.23 0.54 -9.90
C VAL A 167 17.18 1.12 -10.86
N LEU A 168 16.93 2.43 -10.79
CA LEU A 168 15.97 3.10 -11.66
C LEU A 168 16.38 2.99 -13.14
N VAL A 169 17.66 3.23 -13.46
CA VAL A 169 18.15 3.12 -14.84
C VAL A 169 18.02 1.70 -15.38
N ASN A 170 18.20 0.67 -14.53
CA ASN A 170 18.00 -0.70 -14.95
C ASN A 170 16.52 -1.03 -15.23
N GLY A 171 15.60 -0.47 -14.45
CA GLY A 171 14.15 -0.63 -14.64
C GLY A 171 13.59 0.07 -15.89
N MET A 172 14.35 0.95 -16.54
CA MET A 172 13.94 1.64 -17.78
C MET A 172 14.17 0.81 -19.06
N LYS A 173 14.73 -0.40 -18.95
CA LYS A 173 14.88 -1.30 -20.10
C LYS A 173 13.53 -1.95 -20.39
N TYR A 174 13.12 -1.94 -21.65
CA TYR A 174 11.91 -2.65 -22.08
C TYR A 174 11.97 -4.13 -21.69
N SER A 175 10.85 -4.66 -21.21
CA SER A 175 10.69 -6.10 -21.03
C SER A 175 10.71 -6.81 -22.38
N GLU A 176 10.98 -8.12 -22.40
CA GLU A 176 10.92 -8.90 -23.64
C GLU A 176 9.53 -8.84 -24.29
N ILE A 177 8.47 -8.76 -23.46
CA ILE A 177 7.08 -8.64 -23.90
C ILE A 177 6.85 -7.27 -24.57
N ASP A 178 7.33 -6.19 -23.98
CA ASP A 178 7.22 -4.84 -24.58
C ASP A 178 7.98 -4.76 -25.90
N ILE A 179 9.15 -5.39 -25.99
CA ILE A 179 9.93 -5.46 -27.23
C ILE A 179 9.17 -6.22 -28.32
N ILE A 180 8.47 -7.30 -27.96
CA ILE A 180 7.64 -8.06 -28.91
C ILE A 180 6.45 -7.20 -29.37
N LEU A 181 5.76 -6.54 -28.45
CA LEU A 181 4.62 -5.65 -28.76
C LEU A 181 5.03 -4.47 -29.63
N LEU A 182 6.22 -3.91 -29.44
CA LEU A 182 6.75 -2.79 -30.23
C LEU A 182 7.25 -3.20 -31.63
N LYS A 183 7.47 -4.50 -31.87
CA LYS A 183 7.93 -5.04 -33.15
C LYS A 183 6.80 -5.62 -34.02
N GLY A 184 5.58 -5.69 -33.51
CA GLY A 184 4.35 -6.04 -34.24
C GLY A 184 3.62 -4.81 -34.76
#